data_AF-A0A2W6RL13-F1
#
_entry.id   AF-A0A2W6RL13-F1
#
_cell.length_a   1.000
_cell.length_b   1.000
_cell.length_c   1.000
_cell.angle_alpha   90.00
_cell.angle_beta   90.00
_cell.angle_gamma   90.00
#
_symmetry.space_group_name_H-M   'P 1'
#
loop_
_entity.id
_entity.type
_entity.pdbx_description
1 polymer ?
#
loop_
_entity_poly.entity_id
_entity_poly.type
_entity_poly.pdbx_seq_one_letter_code
_entity_poly.pdbx_strand_id
1 'polypeptide(L)'
;MSLETLKTRLARRLVPADNWRPGLKPGRSDYDLNPGSARLTTDLRPAAVLIPVVARPEGATVLLTRRADTLARHTGQIAFPGGRLDPGETAVQAALREADEEVALNPSAVQVLGLSDAYETGTGFLVTPVIGWLDAAPVVTPSPDEVAEVFETPWDFLMDAANHRRDFYDLDEGLRRWFWAMPWGERYIWGVTAGILKGLHARLYGDEDHPAAAADEDAA
;
A
#
# COMPACT_ATOMS: atom_id res chain seq x y z
N MET A 1 -0.16 -13.41 -15.49
CA MET A 1 1.24 -13.23 -16.00
C MET A 1 2.16 -14.26 -15.34
N SER A 2 3.25 -14.75 -15.95
CA SER A 2 4.14 -15.70 -15.23
C SER A 2 4.93 -15.02 -14.10
N LEU A 3 5.31 -15.78 -13.06
CA LEU A 3 6.08 -15.27 -11.91
C LEU A 3 7.40 -14.60 -12.34
N GLU A 4 8.17 -15.24 -13.23
CA GLU A 4 9.41 -14.67 -13.77
C GLU A 4 9.18 -13.36 -14.53
N THR A 5 8.11 -13.28 -15.31
CA THR A 5 7.76 -12.06 -16.05
C THR A 5 7.35 -10.95 -15.09
N LEU A 6 6.62 -11.28 -14.02
CA LEU A 6 6.25 -10.33 -12.97
C LEU A 6 7.49 -9.81 -12.24
N LYS A 7 8.34 -10.71 -11.74
CA LYS A 7 9.58 -10.37 -11.02
C LYS A 7 10.48 -9.47 -11.87
N THR A 8 10.62 -9.78 -13.15
CA THR A 8 11.37 -8.95 -14.13
C THR A 8 10.73 -7.58 -14.33
N ARG A 9 9.39 -7.51 -14.45
CA ARG A 9 8.67 -6.23 -14.59
C ARG A 9 8.89 -5.34 -13.36
N LEU A 10 8.78 -5.91 -12.16
CA LEU A 10 9.01 -5.21 -10.90
C LEU A 10 10.44 -4.67 -10.85
N ALA A 11 11.45 -5.53 -11.00
CA ALA A 11 12.86 -5.12 -10.94
C ALA A 11 13.20 -4.01 -11.94
N ARG A 12 12.57 -3.99 -13.12
CA ARG A 12 12.81 -2.96 -14.15
C ARG A 12 12.09 -1.64 -13.88
N ARG A 13 10.90 -1.68 -13.29
CA ARG A 13 10.03 -0.50 -13.16
C ARG A 13 10.13 0.17 -11.79
N LEU A 14 10.63 -0.51 -10.76
CA LEU A 14 10.79 0.06 -9.43
C LEU A 14 12.03 0.98 -9.35
N VAL A 15 12.02 1.89 -8.37
CA VAL A 15 13.20 2.69 -8.03
C VAL A 15 14.18 1.79 -7.27
N PRO A 16 15.49 1.78 -7.60
CA PRO A 16 16.48 1.06 -6.80
C PRO A 16 16.47 1.52 -5.33
N ALA A 17 16.60 0.59 -4.39
CA ALA A 17 16.53 0.89 -2.96
C ALA A 17 17.56 1.94 -2.50
N ASP A 18 18.77 1.90 -3.06
CA ASP A 18 19.87 2.83 -2.74
C ASP A 18 19.60 4.28 -3.18
N ASN A 19 18.58 4.51 -4.00
CA ASN A 19 18.15 5.84 -4.41
C ASN A 19 17.17 6.49 -3.42
N TRP A 20 16.75 5.76 -2.37
CA TRP A 20 15.88 6.31 -1.35
C TRP A 20 16.52 7.49 -0.60
N ARG A 21 15.73 8.52 -0.32
CA ARG A 21 16.13 9.65 0.53
C ARG A 21 14.98 10.00 1.47
N PRO A 22 15.26 10.52 2.67
CA PRO A 22 14.20 11.11 3.50
C PRO A 22 13.58 12.31 2.75
N GLY A 23 12.25 12.45 2.79
CA GLY A 23 11.54 13.58 2.18
C GLY A 23 11.40 13.53 0.66
N LEU A 24 11.34 12.34 0.05
CA LEU A 24 10.95 12.20 -1.35
C LEU A 24 9.64 12.93 -1.64
N LYS A 25 9.52 13.54 -2.82
CA LYS A 25 8.23 14.07 -3.25
C LYS A 25 7.24 12.91 -3.40
N PRO A 26 6.03 13.01 -2.83
CA PRO A 26 5.02 11.98 -3.02
C PRO A 26 4.63 11.92 -4.50
N GLY A 27 4.52 10.71 -5.05
CA GLY A 27 3.96 10.49 -6.37
C GLY A 27 2.43 10.53 -6.34
N ARG A 28 1.83 10.12 -5.22
CA ARG A 28 0.38 10.09 -4.96
C ARG A 28 0.05 10.50 -3.54
N SER A 29 -1.21 10.87 -3.30
CA SER A 29 -1.68 11.27 -1.98
C SER A 29 -3.16 10.98 -1.72
N ASP A 30 -3.57 11.01 -0.45
CA ASP A 30 -4.99 11.04 -0.06
C ASP A 30 -5.72 12.29 -0.61
N TYR A 31 -4.99 13.33 -1.03
CA TYR A 31 -5.54 14.57 -1.58
C TYR A 31 -5.77 14.51 -3.09
N ASP A 32 -5.27 13.48 -3.80
CA ASP A 32 -5.40 13.37 -5.26
C ASP A 32 -6.87 13.26 -5.70
N LEU A 33 -7.71 12.61 -4.88
CA LEU A 33 -9.16 12.54 -5.08
C LEU A 33 -9.92 13.65 -4.34
N ASN A 34 -9.23 14.49 -3.57
CA ASN A 34 -9.82 15.48 -2.67
C ASN A 34 -9.09 16.83 -2.78
N PRO A 35 -9.03 17.47 -3.97
CA PRO A 35 -8.18 18.64 -4.21
C PRO A 35 -8.57 19.88 -3.37
N GLY A 36 -9.82 19.94 -2.88
CA GLY A 36 -10.29 21.00 -1.99
C GLY A 36 -10.00 20.77 -0.50
N SER A 37 -9.46 19.61 -0.11
CA SER A 37 -9.17 19.31 1.29
C SER A 37 -7.91 20.04 1.78
N ALA A 38 -7.98 20.64 2.96
CA ALA A 38 -6.83 21.25 3.61
C ALA A 38 -5.78 20.19 3.97
N ARG A 39 -4.51 20.48 3.67
CA ARG A 39 -3.39 19.64 4.10
C ARG A 39 -3.05 19.94 5.56
N LEU A 40 -2.99 18.90 6.40
CA LEU A 40 -2.78 19.07 7.85
C LEU A 40 -1.38 19.57 8.24
N THR A 41 -0.35 19.27 7.44
CA THR A 41 1.04 19.65 7.73
C THR A 41 1.85 19.74 6.44
N THR A 42 2.85 20.62 6.41
CA THR A 42 3.87 20.66 5.35
C THR A 42 5.04 19.72 5.64
N ASP A 43 5.29 19.41 6.91
CA ASP A 43 6.36 18.52 7.34
C ASP A 43 5.79 17.11 7.55
N LEU A 44 6.03 16.24 6.56
CA LEU A 44 5.57 14.85 6.58
C LEU A 44 6.55 13.97 7.37
N ARG A 45 6.00 13.12 8.25
CA ARG A 45 6.80 12.14 8.99
C ARG A 45 7.12 10.95 8.10
N PRO A 46 8.39 10.52 7.97
CA PRO A 46 8.74 9.39 7.13
C PRO A 46 8.22 8.07 7.72
N ALA A 47 7.64 7.25 6.87
CA ALA A 47 7.20 5.88 7.16
C ALA A 47 7.56 4.97 5.99
N ALA A 48 7.59 3.67 6.23
CA ALA A 48 7.79 2.67 5.18
C ALA A 48 6.91 1.45 5.42
N VAL A 49 6.47 0.84 4.32
CA VAL A 49 5.68 -0.40 4.34
C VAL A 49 6.32 -1.42 3.43
N LEU A 50 6.26 -2.69 3.81
CA LEU A 50 6.66 -3.79 2.96
C LEU A 50 5.44 -4.28 2.18
N ILE A 51 5.54 -4.32 0.85
CA ILE A 51 4.60 -5.02 -0.03
C ILE A 51 5.22 -6.39 -0.32
N PRO A 52 4.85 -7.45 0.42
CA PRO A 52 5.47 -8.77 0.29
C PRO A 52 4.74 -9.53 -0.81
N VAL A 53 5.38 -9.66 -1.97
CA VAL A 53 4.88 -10.42 -3.13
C VAL A 53 5.35 -11.86 -3.02
N VAL A 54 4.41 -12.77 -2.84
CA VAL A 54 4.68 -14.20 -2.61
C VAL A 54 4.45 -14.96 -3.91
N ALA A 55 5.46 -15.72 -4.34
CA ALA A 55 5.32 -16.67 -5.43
C ALA A 55 4.47 -17.87 -5.00
N ARG A 56 3.26 -18.02 -5.56
CA ARG A 56 2.43 -19.23 -5.40
C ARG A 56 2.32 -20.02 -6.70
N PRO A 57 2.06 -21.34 -6.64
CA PRO A 57 1.84 -22.16 -7.84
C PRO A 57 0.75 -21.62 -8.78
N GLU A 58 -0.30 -21.04 -8.23
CA GLU A 58 -1.46 -20.48 -8.93
C GLU A 58 -1.25 -19.04 -9.44
N GLY A 59 -0.16 -18.37 -9.05
CA GLY A 59 0.12 -16.97 -9.38
C GLY A 59 0.74 -16.22 -8.20
N ALA A 60 1.21 -15.00 -8.42
CA ALA A 60 1.70 -14.20 -7.31
C ALA A 60 0.55 -13.72 -6.42
N THR A 61 0.80 -13.60 -5.13
CA THR A 61 -0.10 -13.00 -4.15
C THR A 61 0.62 -11.91 -3.37
N VAL A 62 -0.13 -11.09 -2.63
CA VAL A 62 0.42 -10.07 -1.74
C VAL A 62 -0.08 -10.33 -0.33
N LEU A 63 0.86 -10.41 0.62
CA LEU A 63 0.55 -10.56 2.04
C LEU A 63 0.10 -9.21 2.62
N LEU A 64 -1.02 -9.24 3.34
CA LEU A 64 -1.64 -8.12 4.01
C LEU A 64 -1.99 -8.49 5.46
N THR A 65 -2.08 -7.49 6.31
CA THR A 65 -2.48 -7.62 7.71
C THR A 65 -3.82 -6.92 7.93
N ARG A 66 -4.63 -7.44 8.86
CA ARG A 66 -5.76 -6.71 9.44
C ARG A 66 -5.37 -6.30 10.85
N ARG A 67 -5.41 -5.00 11.14
CA ARG A 67 -5.08 -4.48 12.47
C ARG A 67 -6.03 -5.02 13.55
N ALA A 68 -5.49 -5.28 14.74
CA ALA A 68 -6.26 -5.67 15.92
C ALA A 68 -7.41 -4.68 16.22
N ASP A 69 -8.57 -5.23 16.58
CA ASP A 69 -9.78 -4.44 16.87
C ASP A 69 -9.67 -3.65 18.19
N THR A 70 -8.66 -3.95 19.00
CA THR A 70 -8.35 -3.34 20.30
C THR A 70 -7.54 -2.04 20.20
N LEU A 71 -7.01 -1.69 19.02
CA LEU A 71 -6.14 -0.53 18.84
C LEU A 71 -6.93 0.78 18.77
N ALA A 72 -6.48 1.82 19.48
CA ALA A 72 -7.19 3.10 19.59
C ALA A 72 -7.33 3.90 18.26
N ARG A 73 -6.61 3.51 17.20
CA ARG A 73 -6.68 4.13 15.86
C ARG A 73 -6.67 3.05 14.79
N HIS A 74 -7.43 3.27 13.71
CA HIS A 74 -7.43 2.42 12.52
C HIS A 74 -7.84 0.96 12.79
N THR A 75 -8.83 0.76 13.67
CA THR A 75 -9.38 -0.57 14.00
C THR A 75 -9.85 -1.31 12.75
N GLY A 76 -9.45 -2.58 12.63
CA GLY A 76 -9.86 -3.45 11.52
C GLY A 76 -9.36 -3.02 10.13
N GLN A 77 -8.52 -1.99 10.02
CA GLN A 77 -7.99 -1.57 8.72
C GLN A 77 -7.03 -2.61 8.16
N ILE A 78 -7.12 -2.82 6.84
CA ILE A 78 -6.22 -3.68 6.10
C ILE A 78 -5.00 -2.86 5.66
N ALA A 79 -3.83 -3.36 6.01
CA ALA A 79 -2.57 -2.69 5.76
C ALA A 79 -1.51 -3.66 5.24
N PHE A 80 -0.46 -3.07 4.68
CA PHE A 80 0.83 -3.73 4.59
C PHE A 80 1.52 -3.70 5.95
N PRO A 81 2.38 -4.68 6.30
CA PRO A 81 3.27 -4.54 7.44
C PRO A 81 4.15 -3.30 7.27
N GLY A 82 4.27 -2.49 8.32
CA GLY A 82 5.05 -1.27 8.22
C GLY A 82 4.68 -0.19 9.22
N GLY A 83 5.61 0.75 9.36
CA GLY A 83 5.52 1.76 10.39
C GLY A 83 6.44 2.95 10.13
N ARG A 84 6.74 3.66 11.22
CA ARG A 84 7.59 4.84 11.16
C ARG A 84 9.05 4.43 11.02
N LEU A 85 9.84 5.29 10.39
CA LEU A 85 11.29 5.11 10.43
C LEU A 85 11.82 5.52 11.80
N ASP A 86 12.73 4.71 12.33
CA ASP A 86 13.57 5.10 13.46
C ASP A 86 14.76 5.97 13.00
N PRO A 87 15.37 6.76 13.91
CA PRO A 87 16.49 7.60 13.58
C PRO A 87 17.66 6.82 12.94
N GLY A 88 18.01 7.19 11.72
CA GLY A 88 19.11 6.58 10.97
C GLY A 88 18.70 5.38 10.10
N GLU A 89 17.43 4.96 10.13
CA GLU A 89 16.95 3.90 9.24
C GLU A 89 16.76 4.39 7.80
N THR A 90 17.00 3.47 6.87
CA THR A 90 16.46 3.54 5.51
C THR A 90 15.03 3.01 5.48
N ALA A 91 14.26 3.35 4.43
CA ALA A 91 12.92 2.79 4.25
C ALA A 91 12.91 1.25 4.19
N VAL A 92 13.94 0.62 3.61
CA VAL A 92 14.06 -0.85 3.56
C VAL A 92 14.24 -1.42 4.96
N GLN A 93 15.11 -0.84 5.78
CA GLN A 93 15.33 -1.29 7.15
C GLN A 93 14.05 -1.21 7.98
N ALA A 94 13.36 -0.05 7.94
CA ALA A 94 12.10 0.12 8.64
C ALA A 94 11.03 -0.88 8.18
N ALA A 95 10.82 -1.02 6.87
CA ALA A 95 9.81 -1.95 6.34
C ALA A 95 10.09 -3.41 6.72
N LEU A 96 11.34 -3.85 6.71
CA LEU A 96 11.71 -5.21 7.10
C LEU A 96 11.63 -5.44 8.61
N ARG A 97 12.04 -4.45 9.43
CA ARG A 97 11.91 -4.51 10.89
C ARG A 97 10.44 -4.62 11.29
N GLU A 98 9.59 -3.75 10.79
CA GLU A 98 8.16 -3.74 11.11
C GLU A 98 7.47 -5.02 10.63
N ALA A 99 7.85 -5.58 9.47
CA ALA A 99 7.33 -6.86 9.02
C ALA A 99 7.77 -8.04 9.92
N ASP A 100 8.97 -8.00 10.48
CA ASP A 100 9.43 -8.97 11.48
C ASP A 100 8.66 -8.80 12.81
N GLU A 101 8.49 -7.56 13.28
CA GLU A 101 7.77 -7.26 14.52
C GLU A 101 6.27 -7.62 14.44
N GLU A 102 5.59 -7.26 13.36
CA GLU A 102 4.14 -7.45 13.20
C GLU A 102 3.75 -8.89 12.91
N VAL A 103 4.52 -9.61 12.08
CA VAL A 103 4.13 -10.93 11.56
C VAL A 103 5.24 -11.98 11.60
N ALA A 104 6.36 -11.71 12.28
CA ALA A 104 7.54 -12.59 12.33
C ALA A 104 8.07 -12.97 10.95
N LEU A 105 7.97 -12.06 9.97
CA LEU A 105 8.49 -12.31 8.64
C LEU A 105 10.02 -12.17 8.65
N ASN A 106 10.71 -13.30 8.56
CA ASN A 106 12.18 -13.33 8.51
C ASN A 106 12.73 -12.42 7.40
N PRO A 107 13.48 -11.35 7.73
CA PRO A 107 14.02 -10.42 6.74
C PRO A 107 14.92 -11.08 5.69
N SER A 108 15.61 -12.17 6.04
CA SER A 108 16.51 -12.89 5.12
C SER A 108 15.77 -13.66 4.03
N ALA A 109 14.46 -13.92 4.21
CA ALA A 109 13.62 -14.55 3.20
C ALA A 109 13.10 -13.57 2.15
N VAL A 110 13.28 -12.26 2.38
CA VAL A 110 12.73 -11.21 1.52
C VAL A 110 13.80 -10.70 0.56
N GLN A 111 13.62 -10.96 -0.73
CA GLN A 111 14.42 -10.31 -1.77
C GLN A 111 13.81 -8.94 -2.10
N VAL A 112 14.46 -7.86 -1.67
CA VAL A 112 14.02 -6.50 -2.02
C VAL A 112 14.25 -6.23 -3.50
N LEU A 113 13.18 -5.95 -4.24
CA LEU A 113 13.23 -5.65 -5.68
C LEU A 113 13.33 -4.15 -5.98
N GLY A 114 12.94 -3.30 -5.04
CA GLY A 114 12.99 -1.84 -5.19
C GLY A 114 11.81 -1.15 -4.50
N LEU A 115 11.62 0.11 -4.83
CA LEU A 115 10.65 1.00 -4.20
C LEU A 115 9.61 1.47 -5.22
N SER A 116 8.37 1.61 -4.78
CA SER A 116 7.35 2.36 -5.51
C SER A 116 7.42 3.85 -5.17
N ASP A 117 6.59 4.66 -5.82
CA ASP A 117 6.47 6.07 -5.52
C ASP A 117 5.95 6.29 -4.09
N ALA A 118 6.51 7.28 -3.40
CA ALA A 118 6.10 7.61 -2.05
C ALA A 118 4.65 8.13 -2.03
N TYR A 119 3.95 7.87 -0.92
CA TYR A 119 2.54 8.19 -0.74
C TYR A 119 2.36 9.16 0.43
N GLU A 120 1.72 10.30 0.18
CA GLU A 120 1.36 11.26 1.23
C GLU A 120 -0.02 10.91 1.82
N THR A 121 -0.04 10.62 3.10
CA THR A 121 -1.29 10.33 3.82
C THR A 121 -1.90 11.60 4.41
N GLY A 122 -3.22 11.61 4.53
CA GLY A 122 -3.98 12.65 5.22
C GLY A 122 -3.73 12.70 6.72
N THR A 123 -2.92 11.80 7.28
CA THR A 123 -2.50 11.79 8.70
C THR A 123 -1.07 12.32 8.89
N GLY A 124 -0.46 12.88 7.84
CA GLY A 124 0.85 13.55 7.91
C GLY A 124 2.03 12.58 7.88
N PHE A 125 1.89 11.45 7.18
CA PHE A 125 3.00 10.55 6.87
C PHE A 125 3.35 10.60 5.38
N LEU A 126 4.65 10.47 5.09
CA LEU A 126 5.18 10.16 3.77
C LEU A 126 5.63 8.70 3.77
N VAL A 127 4.81 7.83 3.21
CA VAL A 127 5.01 6.37 3.22
C VAL A 127 5.82 5.97 2.00
N THR A 128 6.93 5.26 2.20
CA THR A 128 7.72 4.64 1.13
C THR A 128 7.33 3.16 0.98
N PRO A 129 6.71 2.74 -0.14
CA PRO A 129 6.40 1.33 -0.37
C PRO A 129 7.63 0.57 -0.86
N VAL A 130 8.07 -0.42 -0.10
CA VAL A 130 9.19 -1.32 -0.41
C VAL A 130 8.62 -2.62 -0.97
N ILE A 131 9.03 -3.03 -2.17
CA ILE A 131 8.56 -4.29 -2.76
C ILE A 131 9.56 -5.40 -2.41
N GLY A 132 9.08 -6.37 -1.65
CA GLY A 132 9.81 -7.60 -1.32
C GLY A 132 9.26 -8.77 -2.12
N TRP A 133 10.13 -9.65 -2.60
CA TRP A 133 9.78 -10.89 -3.27
C TRP A 133 10.11 -12.08 -2.37
N LEU A 134 9.17 -13.01 -2.25
CA LEU A 134 9.32 -14.26 -1.54
C LEU A 134 9.13 -15.41 -2.53
N ASP A 135 10.14 -16.27 -2.67
CA ASP A 135 10.10 -17.40 -3.62
C ASP A 135 9.17 -18.54 -3.14
N ALA A 136 8.70 -18.48 -1.89
CA ALA A 136 7.73 -19.41 -1.33
C ALA A 136 6.89 -18.74 -0.24
N ALA A 137 5.85 -19.45 0.20
CA ALA A 137 5.02 -19.07 1.33
C ALA A 137 5.86 -18.81 2.59
N PRO A 138 5.81 -17.62 3.21
CA PRO A 138 6.48 -17.40 4.47
C PRO A 138 5.74 -18.13 5.60
N VAL A 139 6.50 -18.53 6.63
CA VAL A 139 5.92 -18.86 7.94
C VAL A 139 5.80 -17.55 8.70
N VAL A 140 4.58 -17.18 9.07
CA VAL A 140 4.29 -15.93 9.77
C VAL A 140 3.59 -16.22 11.10
N THR A 141 3.91 -15.41 12.11
CA THR A 141 3.26 -15.43 13.41
C THR A 141 2.79 -14.01 13.72
N PRO A 142 1.48 -13.73 13.60
CA PRO A 142 0.96 -12.39 13.87
C PRO A 142 1.19 -12.00 15.33
N SER A 143 1.65 -10.76 15.56
CA SER A 143 1.68 -10.16 16.88
C SER A 143 0.24 -9.94 17.36
N PRO A 144 -0.20 -10.58 18.46
CA PRO A 144 -1.60 -10.55 18.88
C PRO A 144 -2.08 -9.15 19.31
N ASP A 145 -1.16 -8.28 19.71
CA ASP A 145 -1.47 -6.92 20.15
C ASP A 145 -1.68 -5.96 18.96
N GLU A 146 -1.20 -6.32 17.77
CA GLU A 146 -1.18 -5.43 16.62
C GLU A 146 -1.94 -5.97 15.40
N VAL A 147 -1.92 -7.29 15.19
CA VAL A 147 -2.42 -7.96 13.99
C VAL A 147 -3.48 -9.01 14.37
N ALA A 148 -4.72 -8.77 13.96
CA ALA A 148 -5.82 -9.70 14.13
C ALA A 148 -5.78 -10.87 13.13
N GLU A 149 -5.27 -10.60 11.94
CA GLU A 149 -5.32 -11.52 10.81
C GLU A 149 -4.17 -11.23 9.84
N VAL A 150 -3.59 -12.29 9.29
CA VAL A 150 -2.69 -12.23 8.14
C VAL A 150 -3.32 -13.03 7.01
N PHE A 151 -3.39 -12.45 5.82
CA PHE A 151 -4.00 -13.08 4.66
C PHE A 151 -3.30 -12.64 3.38
N GLU A 152 -3.60 -13.34 2.28
CA GLU A 152 -3.05 -13.03 0.97
C GLU A 152 -4.15 -12.66 -0.01
N THR A 153 -3.86 -11.71 -0.88
CA THR A 153 -4.74 -11.34 -2.00
C THR A 153 -4.02 -11.56 -3.33
N PRO A 154 -4.68 -12.13 -4.36
CA PRO A 154 -4.03 -12.35 -5.66
C PRO A 154 -3.48 -11.06 -6.26
N TRP A 155 -2.24 -11.11 -6.75
CA TRP A 155 -1.58 -9.98 -7.41
C TRP A 155 -2.39 -9.49 -8.61
N ASP A 156 -2.87 -10.43 -9.43
CA ASP A 156 -3.64 -10.10 -10.64
C ASP A 156 -4.97 -9.41 -10.29
N PHE A 157 -5.60 -9.73 -9.14
CA PHE A 157 -6.78 -8.99 -8.67
C PHE A 157 -6.41 -7.55 -8.28
N LEU A 158 -5.35 -7.38 -7.48
CA LEU A 158 -4.91 -6.07 -7.00
C LEU A 158 -4.43 -5.15 -8.13
N MET A 159 -3.89 -5.71 -9.20
CA MET A 159 -3.37 -4.96 -10.34
C MET A 159 -4.38 -4.86 -11.51
N ASP A 160 -5.58 -5.40 -11.36
CA ASP A 160 -6.64 -5.20 -12.35
C ASP A 160 -7.39 -3.89 -12.04
N ALA A 161 -7.28 -2.95 -12.98
CA ALA A 161 -7.98 -1.67 -13.01
C ALA A 161 -9.48 -1.78 -12.69
N ALA A 162 -10.13 -2.84 -13.14
CA ALA A 162 -11.56 -3.06 -12.92
C ALA A 162 -11.92 -3.23 -11.43
N ASN A 163 -10.95 -3.58 -10.59
CA ASN A 163 -11.13 -3.71 -9.15
C ASN A 163 -10.79 -2.42 -8.38
N HIS A 164 -10.31 -1.37 -9.04
CA HIS A 164 -9.95 -0.10 -8.41
C HIS A 164 -11.16 0.83 -8.34
N ARG A 165 -11.88 0.76 -7.23
CA ARG A 165 -13.12 1.51 -7.00
C ARG A 165 -12.81 2.86 -6.37
N ARG A 166 -13.61 3.87 -6.71
CA ARG A 166 -13.67 5.12 -5.94
C ARG A 166 -14.91 5.08 -5.08
N ASP A 167 -14.71 5.09 -3.77
CA ASP A 167 -15.78 5.19 -2.79
C ASP A 167 -15.60 6.47 -1.98
N PHE A 168 -16.58 6.80 -1.13
CA PHE A 168 -16.55 7.99 -0.31
C PHE A 168 -17.26 7.79 1.03
N TYR A 169 -16.95 8.66 1.98
CA TYR A 169 -17.81 8.91 3.14
C TYR A 169 -18.18 10.38 3.19
N ASP A 170 -19.37 10.67 3.72
CA ASP A 170 -19.84 12.05 3.88
C ASP A 170 -19.11 12.74 5.04
N LEU A 171 -18.80 14.01 4.83
CA LEU A 171 -18.32 14.96 5.81
C LEU A 171 -19.46 15.93 6.18
N ASP A 172 -19.17 16.86 7.09
CA ASP A 172 -20.07 17.97 7.40
C ASP A 172 -20.37 18.80 6.14
N GLU A 173 -21.52 19.48 6.16
CA GLU A 173 -21.97 20.41 5.09
C GLU A 173 -22.16 19.74 3.71
N GLY A 174 -22.35 18.41 3.67
CA GLY A 174 -22.61 17.66 2.44
C GLY A 174 -21.38 17.45 1.56
N LEU A 175 -20.18 17.74 2.08
CA LEU A 175 -18.94 17.43 1.41
C LEU A 175 -18.67 15.92 1.46
N ARG A 176 -17.96 15.38 0.46
CA ARG A 176 -17.56 13.96 0.42
C ARG A 176 -16.05 13.85 0.49
N ARG A 177 -15.57 12.87 1.24
CA ARG A 177 -14.17 12.44 1.21
C ARG A 177 -14.04 11.15 0.42
N TRP A 178 -13.41 11.27 -0.74
CA TRP A 178 -13.18 10.19 -1.69
C TRP A 178 -11.91 9.41 -1.35
N PHE A 179 -11.93 8.11 -1.62
CA PHE A 179 -10.78 7.23 -1.46
C PHE A 179 -10.83 6.07 -2.47
N TRP A 180 -9.68 5.44 -2.69
CA TRP A 180 -9.61 4.20 -3.46
C TRP A 180 -9.99 3.01 -2.59
N ALA A 181 -10.67 2.02 -3.18
CA ALA A 181 -11.01 0.75 -2.56
C ALA A 181 -10.86 -0.42 -3.54
N MET A 182 -10.51 -1.59 -3.00
CA MET A 182 -10.37 -2.87 -3.72
C MET A 182 -10.97 -4.01 -2.86
N PRO A 183 -12.31 -4.12 -2.78
CA PRO A 183 -12.98 -5.14 -1.96
C PRO A 183 -12.72 -6.56 -2.47
N TRP A 184 -12.20 -7.43 -1.60
CA TRP A 184 -11.83 -8.81 -1.90
C TRP A 184 -12.49 -9.79 -0.93
N GLY A 185 -13.50 -10.52 -1.38
CA GLY A 185 -14.34 -11.33 -0.48
C GLY A 185 -14.97 -10.44 0.61
N GLU A 186 -14.79 -10.80 1.88
CA GLU A 186 -15.25 -10.02 3.04
C GLU A 186 -14.28 -8.90 3.44
N ARG A 187 -13.15 -8.77 2.74
CA ARG A 187 -12.05 -7.88 3.12
C ARG A 187 -12.11 -6.59 2.31
N TYR A 188 -12.26 -5.47 3.01
CA TYR A 188 -12.33 -4.15 2.39
C TYR A 188 -10.95 -3.50 2.40
N ILE A 189 -10.23 -3.55 1.28
CA ILE A 189 -8.90 -2.92 1.13
C ILE A 189 -9.14 -1.48 0.67
N TRP A 190 -8.82 -0.46 1.48
CA TRP A 190 -9.21 0.92 1.17
C TRP A 190 -8.22 1.96 1.69
N GLY A 191 -8.46 3.23 1.34
CA GLY A 191 -7.68 4.37 1.84
C GLY A 191 -6.22 4.29 1.38
N VAL A 192 -5.30 4.49 2.31
CA VAL A 192 -3.84 4.52 2.03
C VAL A 192 -3.37 3.24 1.34
N THR A 193 -3.78 2.06 1.81
CA THR A 193 -3.36 0.78 1.23
C THR A 193 -3.79 0.65 -0.23
N ALA A 194 -5.06 0.94 -0.53
CA ALA A 194 -5.57 0.94 -1.90
C ALA A 194 -4.95 2.06 -2.76
N GLY A 195 -4.69 3.23 -2.18
CA GLY A 195 -3.99 4.33 -2.85
C GLY A 195 -2.56 3.98 -3.25
N ILE A 196 -1.82 3.29 -2.37
CA ILE A 196 -0.48 2.75 -2.66
C ILE A 196 -0.56 1.70 -3.78
N LEU A 197 -1.51 0.77 -3.73
CA LEU A 197 -1.73 -0.22 -4.78
C LEU A 197 -2.08 0.43 -6.12
N LYS A 198 -2.90 1.47 -6.11
CA LYS A 198 -3.24 2.25 -7.32
C LYS A 198 -2.00 2.94 -7.90
N GLY A 199 -1.16 3.53 -7.04
CA GLY A 199 0.12 4.12 -7.45
C GLY A 199 1.07 3.07 -8.05
N LEU A 200 1.17 1.90 -7.41
CA LEU A 200 1.96 0.79 -7.92
C LEU A 200 1.46 0.28 -9.28
N HIS A 201 0.14 0.16 -9.46
CA HIS A 201 -0.45 -0.17 -10.75
C HIS A 201 -0.02 0.85 -11.83
N ALA A 202 -0.22 2.14 -11.57
CA ALA A 202 0.12 3.20 -12.52
C ALA A 202 1.61 3.16 -12.92
N ARG A 203 2.49 2.90 -11.96
CA ARG A 203 3.93 2.75 -12.20
C ARG A 203 4.26 1.56 -13.11
N LEU A 204 3.60 0.43 -12.90
CA LEU A 204 3.91 -0.84 -13.58
C LEU A 204 3.25 -0.97 -14.95
N TYR A 205 2.06 -0.41 -15.12
CA TYR A 205 1.20 -0.61 -16.30
C TYR A 205 0.92 0.69 -17.06
N GLY A 206 1.19 1.85 -16.46
CA GLY A 206 0.73 3.15 -16.94
C GLY A 206 -0.53 3.58 -16.21
N ASP A 207 -0.82 4.87 -16.23
CA ASP A 207 -2.13 5.35 -15.80
C ASP A 207 -3.21 4.82 -16.74
N GLU A 208 -4.36 4.49 -16.17
CA GLU A 208 -5.56 4.29 -16.96
C GLU A 208 -5.92 5.61 -17.65
N ASP A 209 -6.34 5.54 -18.91
CA ASP A 209 -7.01 6.66 -19.54
C ASP A 209 -8.16 7.09 -18.63
N HIS A 210 -8.08 8.34 -18.16
CA HIS A 210 -9.11 8.93 -17.32
C HIS A 210 -10.46 8.76 -18.06
N PRO A 211 -11.46 8.05 -17.51
CA PRO A 211 -12.82 8.28 -17.97
C PRO A 211 -13.16 9.70 -17.52
N ALA A 212 -12.87 10.66 -18.38
CA ALA A 212 -13.39 12.02 -18.33
C ALA A 212 -14.91 11.97 -18.56
N ALA A 213 -15.66 11.34 -17.65
CA ALA A 213 -17.11 11.15 -17.76
C ALA A 213 -17.80 10.59 -16.50
N ALA A 214 -17.20 10.65 -15.30
CA ALA A 214 -17.86 10.15 -14.08
C ALA A 214 -17.98 11.21 -12.97
N ALA A 215 -17.80 12.49 -13.31
CA ALA A 215 -18.06 13.61 -12.40
C ALA A 215 -19.38 14.36 -12.71
N ASP A 216 -20.08 13.97 -13.78
CA ASP A 216 -21.28 14.69 -14.28
C ASP A 216 -22.62 13.94 -14.12
N GLU A 217 -22.66 12.72 -13.56
CA GLU A 217 -23.93 11.96 -13.47
C GLU A 217 -24.61 11.89 -12.09
N ASP A 218 -24.00 12.43 -11.03
CA ASP A 218 -24.60 12.46 -9.68
C ASP A 218 -25.05 13.86 -9.22
N ALA A 219 -25.19 14.81 -10.16
CA ALA A 219 -25.67 16.17 -9.91
C ALA A 219 -27.04 16.48 -10.55
N ALA A 220 -27.90 15.48 -10.72
CA ALA A 220 -29.28 15.64 -11.21
C ALA A 220 -30.32 15.18 -10.18
#